data_AF-A0A3D0G2Z1-F1
#
_entry.id   AF-A0A3D0G2Z1-F1
#
_cell.length_a   1.000
_cell.length_b   1.000
_cell.length_c   1.000
_cell.angle_alpha   90.00
_cell.angle_beta   90.00
_cell.angle_gamma   90.00
#
_symmetry.space_group_name_H-M   'P 1'
#
loop_
_entity.id
_entity.type
_entity.pdbx_description
1 polymer ?
#
loop_
_entity_poly.entity_id
_entity_poly.type
_entity_poly.pdbx_seq_one_letter_code
_entity_poly.pdbx_strand_id
1 'polypeptide(L)' 'GEHGVGVEKRDLMGVQYAPDDLDIQMAVKDVFDPKWGLNPAKVFPLEASAARR' A
#
# COMPACT_ATOMS: atom_id res chain seq x y z
N GLY A 1 16.62 -0.92 -2.55
CA GLY A 1 16.89 -1.00 -4.00
C GLY A 1 15.89 -0.15 -4.75
N GLU A 2 16.18 0.25 -5.98
CA GLU A 2 15.44 1.32 -6.69
C GLU A 2 14.23 0.83 -7.49
N HIS A 3 14.05 -0.49 -7.63
CA HIS A 3 13.00 -1.08 -8.49
C HIS A 3 11.55 -0.94 -7.95
N GLY A 4 11.35 -0.21 -6.84
CA GLY A 4 10.02 0.02 -6.27
C GLY A 4 9.32 -1.24 -5.74
N VAL A 5 8.02 -1.09 -5.47
CA VAL A 5 7.17 -2.10 -4.83
C VAL A 5 5.99 -2.44 -5.74
N GLY A 6 5.99 -3.68 -6.24
CA GLY A 6 4.87 -4.30 -6.95
C GLY A 6 4.20 -5.38 -6.10
N VAL A 7 3.61 -6.38 -6.74
CA VAL A 7 3.00 -7.52 -6.02
C VAL A 7 4.05 -8.30 -5.22
N GLU A 8 5.21 -8.57 -5.84
CA GLU A 8 6.26 -9.43 -5.26
C GLU A 8 6.87 -8.92 -3.95
N LYS A 9 6.77 -7.61 -3.71
CA LYS A 9 7.44 -6.96 -2.57
C LYS A 9 6.47 -6.31 -1.59
N ARG A 10 5.16 -6.23 -1.88
CA ARG A 10 4.20 -5.51 -1.02
C ARG A 10 4.16 -6.10 0.38
N ASP A 11 4.28 -7.42 0.51
CA ASP A 11 4.17 -8.11 1.80
C ASP A 11 5.44 -7.91 2.66
N LEU A 12 6.51 -7.36 2.08
CA LEU A 12 7.72 -6.94 2.79
C LEU A 12 7.66 -5.50 3.28
N MET A 13 6.61 -4.73 2.96
CA MET A 13 6.52 -3.31 3.36
C MET A 13 6.58 -3.11 4.87
N GLY A 14 6.02 -4.03 5.66
CA GLY A 14 6.07 -3.99 7.13
C GLY A 14 7.47 -4.22 7.72
N VAL A 15 8.46 -4.64 6.90
CA VAL A 15 9.86 -4.73 7.33
C VAL A 15 10.52 -3.35 7.35
N GLN A 16 10.09 -2.44 6.47
CA GLN A 16 10.72 -1.12 6.31
C GLN A 16 9.91 0.01 6.93
N TYR A 17 8.58 -0.11 6.97
CA TYR A 17 7.67 0.94 7.39
C TYR A 17 6.87 0.51 8.60
N ALA A 18 6.69 1.44 9.55
CA ALA A 18 5.79 1.23 10.67
C ALA A 18 4.31 1.25 10.20
N PRO A 19 3.37 0.70 10.97
CA PRO A 19 1.94 0.76 10.64
C PRO A 19 1.45 2.18 10.35
N ASP A 20 1.86 3.16 11.16
CA ASP A 20 1.47 4.56 10.99
C ASP A 20 1.99 5.17 9.68
N ASP A 21 3.19 4.77 9.24
CA ASP A 21 3.74 5.20 7.94
C ASP A 21 2.90 4.67 6.78
N LEU A 22 2.49 3.41 6.87
CA LEU A 22 1.64 2.77 5.86
C LEU A 22 0.26 3.43 5.82
N ASP A 23 -0.31 3.77 6.98
CA ASP A 23 -1.60 4.46 7.04
C ASP A 23 -1.56 5.85 6.41
N ILE A 24 -0.50 6.62 6.65
CA ILE A 24 -0.32 7.92 5.99
C ILE A 24 -0.20 7.76 4.47
N GLN A 25 0.58 6.78 4.00
CA GLN A 25 0.72 6.51 2.56
C GLN A 25 -0.62 6.08 1.93
N MET A 26 -1.41 5.26 2.63
CA MET A 26 -2.75 4.85 2.18
C MET A 26 -3.75 6.00 2.22
N ALA A 27 -3.66 6.93 3.18
CA ALA A 27 -4.50 8.12 3.22
C ALA A 27 -4.25 9.05 2.01
N VAL A 28 -2.99 9.14 1.53
CA VAL A 28 -2.70 9.83 0.27
C VAL A 28 -3.39 9.12 -0.90
N LYS A 29 -3.37 7.78 -0.95
CA LYS A 29 -4.08 7.01 -1.97
C LYS A 29 -5.59 7.24 -1.91
N ASP A 30 -6.18 7.33 -0.72
CA ASP A 30 -7.63 7.60 -0.53
C ASP A 30 -8.07 8.90 -1.23
N VAL A 31 -7.22 9.93 -1.21
CA VAL A 31 -7.51 11.23 -1.86
C VAL A 31 -7.52 11.13 -3.38
N PHE A 32 -6.55 10.42 -3.96
CA PHE A 32 -6.35 10.39 -5.42
C PHE A 32 -7.01 9.20 -6.13
N ASP A 33 -7.35 8.15 -5.38
CA ASP A 33 -8.01 6.95 -5.88
C ASP A 33 -9.07 6.45 -4.88
N PRO A 34 -10.19 7.19 -4.69
CA PRO A 34 -11.19 6.88 -3.65
C PRO A 34 -11.89 5.52 -3.82
N LYS A 35 -11.82 4.95 -5.03
CA LYS A 35 -12.37 3.61 -5.35
C LYS A 35 -11.30 2.52 -5.38
N TRP A 36 -10.04 2.86 -5.07
CA TRP A 36 -8.92 1.94 -5.04
C TRP A 36 -8.71 1.12 -6.33
N GLY A 37 -9.05 1.71 -7.49
CA GLY A 37 -9.02 1.05 -8.78
C GLY A 37 -7.66 1.12 -9.50
N LEU A 38 -6.76 2.01 -9.07
CA LEU A 38 -5.44 2.15 -9.66
C LEU A 38 -4.49 1.12 -9.06
N ASN A 39 -4.10 0.15 -9.90
CA ASN A 39 -3.20 -0.95 -9.53
C ASN A 39 -3.64 -1.69 -8.26
N PRO A 40 -4.84 -2.31 -8.26
CA PRO A 40 -5.35 -2.99 -7.08
C PRO A 40 -4.37 -4.08 -6.62
N ALA A 41 -4.27 -4.24 -5.31
CA ALA A 41 -3.38 -5.20 -4.65
C ALA A 41 -1.87 -4.97 -4.88
N LYS A 42 -1.42 -3.87 -5.48
CA LYS A 42 0.02 -3.52 -5.51
C LYS A 42 0.39 -2.58 -4.35
N VAL A 43 1.69 -2.46 -4.10
CA VAL A 43 2.32 -1.53 -3.13
C VAL A 43 2.07 -1.89 -1.67
N PHE A 44 0.82 -1.94 -1.21
CA PHE A 44 0.50 -2.12 0.21
C PHE A 44 0.25 -3.59 0.57
N PRO A 45 0.64 -4.05 1.78
CA PRO A 45 0.25 -5.36 2.29
C PRO A 45 -1.26 -5.57 2.18
N LEU A 46 -1.68 -6.79 1.87
CA LEU A 46 -3.11 -7.09 1.76
C LEU A 46 -3.81 -6.84 3.10
N GLU A 47 -3.27 -7.35 4.20
CA GLU A 47 -3.87 -7.18 5.52
C GLU A 47 -4.11 -5.70 5.88
N ALA A 48 -3.09 -4.85 5.71
CA ALA A 48 -3.18 -3.41 5.99
C ALA A 48 -4.20 -2.67 5.09
N SER A 49 -4.37 -3.12 3.84
CA SER A 49 -5.26 -2.48 2.86
C SER A 49 -6.66 -3.10 2.79
N ALA A 50 -6.99 -4.08 3.64
CA ALA A 50 -8.23 -4.86 3.54
C ALA A 50 -9.52 -4.00 3.55
N ALA A 51 -9.56 -2.94 4.34
CA ALA A 51 -10.75 -2.09 4.49
C ALA A 51 -10.98 -1.09 3.34
N ARG A 52 -10.00 -0.92 2.45
CA ARG A 52 -10.04 0.11 1.39
C ARG A 52 -10.27 -0.47 -0.01
N ARG A 53 -10.54 -1.77 -0.12
CA ARG A 53 -10.66 -2.51 -1.38
C ARG A 53 -12.10 -2.69 -1.84
#